data_AF-R9GP45-F1
#
_entry.id   AF-R9GP45-F1
#
_cell.length_a   1.000
_cell.length_b   1.000
_cell.length_c   1.000
_cell.angle_alpha   90.00
_cell.angle_beta   90.00
_cell.angle_gamma   90.00
#
_symmetry.space_group_name_H-M   'P 1'
#
loop_
_entity.id
_entity.type
_entity.pdbx_description
1 polymer ?
#
loop_
_entity_poly.entity_id
_entity_poly.type
_entity_poly.pdbx_seq_one_letter_code
_entity_poly.pdbx_strand_id
1 'polypeptide(L)' 'MLGRSGIDPKKDNYSVPSLNGRKFSGYQMIAYFYVSWAIAIPDMLSQIGLPFDQEYKIAKQLSN' A
#
# COMPACT_ATOMS: atom_id res chain seq x y z
N MET A 1 2.68 5.46 -17.17
CA MET A 1 1.81 5.30 -15.98
C MET A 1 2.24 4.03 -15.25
N LEU A 2 2.78 4.15 -14.03
CA LEU A 2 3.06 3.02 -13.12
C LEU A 2 1.74 2.45 -12.58
N GLY A 3 0.85 2.04 -13.48
CA GLY A 3 -0.50 1.55 -13.19
C GLY A 3 -0.85 0.29 -13.98
N ARG A 4 0.10 -0.32 -14.67
CA ARG A 4 -0.13 -1.58 -15.42
C ARG A 4 0.97 -2.63 -15.28
N SER A 5 2.10 -2.28 -14.67
CA SER A 5 3.10 -3.23 -14.19
C SER A 5 2.94 -3.24 -12.68
N GLY A 6 2.37 -4.31 -12.12
CA GLY A 6 2.21 -4.44 -10.67
C GLY A 6 3.54 -4.18 -9.95
N ILE A 7 3.46 -3.72 -8.70
CA ILE A 7 4.64 -3.59 -7.86
C ILE A 7 5.16 -5.00 -7.61
N ASP A 8 6.32 -5.32 -8.16
CA ASP A 8 7.02 -6.55 -7.83
C ASP A 8 7.50 -6.45 -6.37
N PRO A 9 6.99 -7.30 -5.45
CA PRO A 9 7.37 -7.27 -4.04
C PRO A 9 8.84 -7.60 -3.81
N LYS A 10 9.48 -8.33 -4.75
CA LYS A 10 10.90 -8.72 -4.67
C LYS A 10 11.84 -7.69 -5.29
N LYS A 11 11.30 -6.66 -5.93
CA LYS A 11 12.09 -5.57 -6.51
C LYS A 11 12.33 -4.49 -5.47
N ASP A 12 13.57 -4.05 -5.38
CA ASP A 12 13.96 -2.93 -4.53
C ASP A 12 14.24 -1.66 -5.36
N ASN A 13 14.36 -0.53 -4.67
CA ASN A 13 14.60 0.80 -5.24
C ASN A 13 13.38 1.47 -5.90
N TYR A 14 12.16 1.20 -5.42
CA TYR A 14 11.03 2.06 -5.77
C TYR A 14 11.24 3.45 -5.18
N SER A 15 10.99 4.49 -5.96
CA SER A 15 11.05 5.87 -5.47
C SER A 15 9.70 6.53 -5.70
N VAL A 16 9.18 7.15 -4.65
CA VAL A 16 8.00 8.00 -4.72
C VAL A 16 8.51 9.44 -4.82
N PRO A 17 8.28 10.17 -5.92
CA PRO A 17 8.83 11.51 -6.11
C PRO A 17 8.47 12.50 -4.99
N SER A 18 7.30 12.34 -4.37
CA SER A 18 6.84 13.16 -3.24
C SER A 18 7.47 12.81 -1.88
N LEU A 19 8.17 11.68 -1.78
CA LEU A 19 8.83 11.22 -0.55
C LEU A 19 10.36 11.32 -0.69
N ASN A 20 10.87 12.56 -0.83
CA ASN A 20 12.27 12.98 -0.70
C ASN A 20 13.33 11.87 -0.84
N GLY A 21 13.48 11.30 -2.05
CA GLY A 21 14.56 10.38 -2.38
C GLY A 21 14.60 9.06 -1.59
N ARG A 22 13.58 8.76 -0.77
CA ARG A 22 13.52 7.47 -0.07
C ARG A 22 13.27 6.36 -1.08
N LYS A 23 14.08 5.32 -0.95
CA LYS A 23 13.96 4.09 -1.70
C LYS A 23 13.15 3.10 -0.88
N PHE A 24 12.13 2.54 -1.50
CA PHE A 24 11.25 1.55 -0.92
C PHE A 24 11.53 0.19 -1.57
N SER A 25 11.47 -0.86 -0.76
CA SER A 25 11.29 -2.22 -1.28
C SER A 25 9.89 -2.37 -1.88
N GLY A 26 9.70 -3.37 -2.72
CA GLY A 26 8.38 -3.66 -3.31
C GLY A 26 7.31 -3.84 -2.25
N TYR A 27 7.61 -4.58 -1.17
CA TYR A 27 6.71 -4.71 -0.02
C TYR A 27 6.41 -3.38 0.67
N GLN A 28 7.41 -2.53 0.87
CA GLN A 28 7.17 -1.21 1.47
C GLN A 28 6.30 -0.32 0.58
N MET A 29 6.47 -0.40 -0.75
CA MET A 29 5.65 0.33 -1.70
C MET A 29 4.20 -0.19 -1.71
N ILE A 30 3.99 -1.51 -1.66
CA ILE A 30 2.66 -2.13 -1.54
C ILE A 30 1.99 -1.69 -0.24
N ALA A 31 2.71 -1.76 0.89
CA ALA A 31 2.19 -1.34 2.18
C ALA A 31 1.83 0.15 2.19
N TYR A 32 2.70 1.01 1.63
CA TYR A 32 2.45 2.44 1.53
C TYR A 32 1.19 2.74 0.70
N PHE A 33 1.03 2.10 -0.46
CA PHE A 33 -0.20 2.25 -1.25
C PHE A 33 -1.41 1.75 -0.50
N TYR A 34 -1.37 0.56 0.08
CA TYR A 34 -2.50 -0.01 0.81
C TYR A 34 -2.97 0.92 1.94
N VAL A 35 -2.04 1.41 2.76
CA VAL A 35 -2.35 2.34 3.87
C VAL A 35 -2.85 3.68 3.33
N SER A 36 -2.23 4.22 2.28
CA SER A 36 -2.68 5.49 1.68
C SER A 36 -4.12 5.41 1.17
N TRP A 37 -4.48 4.29 0.54
CA TRP A 37 -5.84 4.03 0.07
C TRP A 37 -6.81 3.80 1.24
N ALA A 38 -6.38 3.09 2.29
CA ALA A 38 -7.18 2.89 3.49
C ALA A 38 -7.48 4.19 4.25
N ILE A 39 -6.58 5.17 4.19
CA ILE A 39 -6.78 6.50 4.77
C ILE A 39 -7.68 7.34 3.86
N ALA A 40 -7.41 7.36 2.56
CA ALA A 40 -8.09 8.26 1.63
C ALA A 40 -9.51 7.80 1.29
N ILE A 41 -9.71 6.50 1.03
CA ILE A 41 -10.97 5.93 0.53
C ILE A 41 -11.15 4.49 1.08
N PRO A 42 -11.42 4.33 2.40
CA PRO A 42 -11.57 3.00 3.01
C PRO A 42 -12.68 2.17 2.39
N ASP A 43 -13.74 2.79 1.86
CA ASP A 43 -14.87 2.08 1.22
C ASP A 43 -14.49 1.38 -0.08
N MET A 44 -13.42 1.82 -0.75
CA MET A 44 -12.90 1.16 -1.96
C MET A 44 -11.80 0.14 -1.66
N LEU A 45 -11.37 -0.01 -0.40
CA LEU A 45 -10.29 -0.92 -0.04
C LEU A 45 -10.61 -2.38 -0.37
N SER A 46 -11.85 -2.79 -0.16
CA SER A 46 -12.38 -4.12 -0.49
C SER A 46 -12.42 -4.39 -2.00
N GLN A 47 -12.36 -3.34 -2.83
CA GLN A 47 -12.37 -3.46 -4.29
C GLN A 47 -10.96 -3.62 -4.87
N ILE A 48 -9.90 -3.39 -4.08
CA ILE A 48 -8.50 -3.52 -4.51
C ILE A 48 -8.12 -5.01 -4.70
N GLY A 49 -8.93 -5.93 -4.18
CA GLY A 49 -8.74 -7.39 -4.36
C GLY A 49 -7.50 -7.93 -3.65
N LEU A 50 -6.97 -7.20 -2.67
CA LEU A 50 -5.85 -7.64 -1.84
C LEU A 50 -6.37 -8.42 -0.63
N PRO A 51 -5.74 -9.54 -0.25
CA PRO A 51 -6.17 -10.38 0.87
C PRO A 51 -5.72 -9.80 2.22
N PHE A 52 -5.99 -8.50 2.46
CA PHE A 52 -5.57 -7.78 3.67
C PHE A 52 -6.76 -7.24 4.48
N ASP A 53 -7.99 -7.54 4.08
CA ASP A 53 -9.21 -7.05 4.74
C ASP A 53 -9.27 -7.41 6.23
N GLN A 54 -8.77 -8.60 6.59
CA GLN A 54 -8.77 -9.07 7.97
C GLN A 54 -7.71 -8.34 8.81
N GLU A 55 -6.51 -8.21 8.28
CA GLU A 55 -5.39 -7.50 8.89
C GLU A 55 -5.73 -6.03 9.09
N TYR A 56 -6.40 -5.40 8.11
CA TYR A 56 -6.87 -4.03 8.23
C TYR A 56 -7.92 -3.86 9.34
N LYS A 57 -8.89 -4.79 9.45
CA LYS A 57 -9.87 -4.78 10.55
C LYS A 57 -9.21 -4.90 11.92
N ILE A 58 -8.24 -5.80 12.07
CA ILE A 58 -7.48 -5.98 13.32
C ILE A 58 -6.69 -4.71 13.64
N ALA A 59 -5.98 -4.14 12.68
CA ALA A 59 -5.22 -2.90 12.87
C ALA A 59 -6.13 -1.74 13.32
N LYS A 60 -7.33 -1.63 12.74
CA LYS A 60 -8.31 -0.61 13.13
C LYS A 60 -8.81 -0.79 14.56
N GLN A 61 -8.94 -2.03 15.04
CA GLN A 61 -9.33 -2.32 16.43
C GLN A 61 -8.23 -1.97 17.44
N LEU A 62 -6.96 -2.07 17.05
CA LEU A 62 -5.81 -1.73 17.90
C LEU A 62 -5.54 -0.21 17.98
N SER A 63 -6.10 0.58 17.07
CA SER A 63 -5.94 2.04 17.02
C SER A 63 -6.97 2.79 17.88
N ASN A 64 -7.76 2.08 18.69
CA ASN A 64 -8.78 2.63 19.61
C ASN A 64 -8.31 2.61 21.07
#